data_AF-R0KE73-F1
#
_entry.id   AF-R0KE73-F1
#
_cell.length_a   1.000
_cell.length_b   1.000
_cell.length_c   1.000
_cell.angle_alpha   90.00
_cell.angle_beta   90.00
_cell.angle_gamma   90.00
#
_symmetry.space_group_name_H-M   'P 1'
#
loop_
_entity.id
_entity.type
_entity.pdbx_description
1 polymer ?
#
loop_
_entity_poly.entity_id
_entity_poly.type
_entity_poly.pdbx_seq_one_letter_code
_entity_poly.pdbx_strand_id
1 'polypeptide(L)'
;MNDQPRGRARGRGRGRGNWSVSFNQHHNDGDQMMVDGDFSRGRGRGRGRGRGFRGGQNHFQYDNRPREPPIDIEKLKTNPSYPLMEGFLGRRYDAANKLLNLSTIISDQKILQSGMFSTEGAQKKFFPALMIVCDAILKTQEAKEQAIHSVTLSGNNLQNTHAVYQLCNHFRHIQNLDLSNNAFATLDALKPWKGRFRNVEHLIIDSFPSPNWEEEIISWFPKLKILNGNQVRPDGPAGPAAAAANAQQIPPHANNTPTPAMPDAEQQRREEMILYVQRETNLTRDYAIQCLEAGQWNIEQAGALFAQSRNSLPPEAYNN
;
A
#
# COMPACT_ATOMS: atom_id res chain seq x y z
N MET A 1 -5.46 50.61 -16.94
CA MET A 1 -5.57 49.79 -18.17
C MET A 1 -4.37 48.84 -18.18
N ASN A 2 -4.42 47.70 -17.50
CA ASN A 2 -4.95 46.41 -17.95
C ASN A 2 -4.65 46.09 -19.42
N ASP A 3 -3.64 45.25 -19.66
CA ASP A 3 -3.61 44.38 -20.84
C ASP A 3 -2.95 43.04 -20.53
N GLN A 4 -3.76 41.99 -20.63
CA GLN A 4 -3.36 40.60 -20.73
C GLN A 4 -3.02 40.29 -22.20
N PRO A 5 -2.32 39.17 -22.43
CA PRO A 5 -2.77 38.30 -23.51
C PRO A 5 -2.99 36.86 -23.06
N ARG A 6 -4.11 36.31 -23.52
CA ARG A 6 -4.48 34.88 -23.50
C ARG A 6 -3.75 34.13 -24.61
N GLY A 7 -3.31 32.90 -24.33
CA GLY A 7 -2.93 31.92 -25.35
C GLY A 7 -3.26 30.49 -24.90
N ARG A 8 -4.25 29.87 -25.54
CA ARG A 8 -4.60 28.44 -25.43
C ARG A 8 -3.68 27.61 -26.33
N ALA A 9 -3.25 26.40 -25.89
CA ALA A 9 -3.63 25.11 -26.48
C ALA A 9 -2.60 23.97 -26.28
N ARG A 10 -3.10 22.86 -25.71
CA ARG A 10 -2.94 21.43 -26.08
C ARG A 10 -1.59 20.91 -26.63
N GLY A 11 -1.05 19.87 -25.99
CA GLY A 11 -0.13 18.93 -26.63
C GLY A 11 0.23 17.72 -25.74
N ARG A 12 -0.25 16.54 -26.12
CA ARG A 12 0.01 15.23 -25.49
C ARG A 12 1.47 14.80 -25.70
N GLY A 13 2.05 14.16 -24.69
CA GLY A 13 3.28 13.38 -24.83
C GLY A 13 3.39 12.33 -23.72
N ARG A 14 2.86 11.12 -23.97
CA ARG A 14 3.11 9.94 -23.14
C ARG A 14 4.48 9.38 -23.54
N GLY A 15 5.51 9.62 -22.73
CA GLY A 15 6.76 8.86 -22.77
C GLY A 15 6.69 7.75 -21.71
N ARG A 16 6.47 6.51 -22.13
CA ARG A 16 6.75 5.34 -21.29
C ARG A 16 8.25 5.07 -21.39
N GLY A 17 8.99 5.45 -20.34
CA GLY A 17 10.42 5.15 -20.22
C GLY A 17 10.64 3.66 -20.03
N ASN A 18 11.30 3.05 -21.02
CA ASN A 18 11.92 1.74 -20.93
C ASN A 18 13.24 1.90 -20.15
N TRP A 19 13.33 1.37 -18.93
CA TRP A 19 14.53 1.48 -18.11
C TRP A 19 15.20 0.11 -17.99
N SER A 20 16.05 -0.23 -18.97
CA SER A 20 17.09 -1.25 -18.80
C SER A 20 18.20 -0.65 -17.95
N VAL A 21 18.39 -1.18 -16.74
CA VAL A 21 19.49 -0.78 -15.86
C VAL A 21 20.75 -1.55 -16.27
N SER A 22 21.51 -0.99 -17.20
CA SER A 22 22.90 -1.39 -17.45
C SER A 22 23.82 -0.57 -16.55
N PHE A 23 24.37 -1.20 -15.52
CA PHE A 23 25.49 -0.64 -14.75
C PHE A 23 26.76 -0.84 -15.57
N ASN A 24 27.24 0.23 -16.23
CA ASN A 24 28.62 0.27 -16.73
C ASN A 24 29.37 1.35 -15.96
N GLN A 25 30.34 0.89 -15.18
CA GLN A 25 31.41 1.70 -14.62
C GLN A 25 32.39 1.94 -15.76
N HIS A 26 32.61 3.19 -16.19
CA HIS A 26 33.71 3.51 -17.10
C HIS A 26 34.65 4.50 -16.43
N HIS A 27 35.90 4.02 -16.37
CA HIS A 27 37.09 4.72 -15.98
C HIS A 27 37.44 5.80 -17.02
N ASN A 28 38.18 6.78 -16.54
CA ASN A 28 38.89 7.78 -17.31
C ASN A 28 39.96 7.12 -18.21
N ASP A 29 40.15 7.61 -19.43
CA ASP A 29 41.45 7.85 -20.10
C ASP A 29 41.29 7.96 -21.63
N GLY A 30 42.03 8.90 -22.23
CA GLY A 30 42.59 8.73 -23.58
C GLY A 30 42.11 9.70 -24.66
N ASP A 31 42.94 10.72 -24.91
CA ASP A 31 43.07 11.44 -26.18
C ASP A 31 43.02 10.50 -27.41
N GLN A 32 42.18 10.81 -28.40
CA GLN A 32 42.51 10.49 -29.80
C GLN A 32 41.79 11.45 -30.77
N MET A 33 42.59 12.07 -31.63
CA MET A 33 42.24 13.12 -32.59
C MET A 33 42.02 12.57 -34.01
N MET A 34 41.26 13.34 -34.80
CA MET A 34 41.17 13.39 -36.29
C MET A 34 40.52 12.17 -36.99
N VAL A 35 39.85 12.23 -38.15
CA VAL A 35 40.01 13.05 -39.38
C VAL A 35 38.64 13.20 -40.09
N ASP A 36 38.57 14.27 -40.88
CA ASP A 36 37.62 14.71 -41.90
C ASP A 36 36.94 13.66 -42.79
N GLY A 37 35.75 14.05 -43.29
CA GLY A 37 35.02 13.37 -44.36
C GLY A 37 33.83 14.20 -44.84
N ASP A 38 34.14 15.19 -45.68
CA ASP A 38 33.22 16.06 -46.41
C ASP A 38 32.18 15.27 -47.24
N PHE A 39 31.05 15.94 -47.53
CA PHE A 39 30.23 15.90 -48.75
C PHE A 39 28.71 15.88 -48.53
N SER A 40 28.13 17.03 -48.90
CA SER A 40 26.97 17.16 -49.78
C SER A 40 25.56 16.99 -49.21
N ARG A 41 24.99 18.16 -48.93
CA ARG A 41 23.63 18.65 -49.28
C ARG A 41 22.71 17.66 -50.02
N GLY A 42 21.53 17.42 -49.44
CA GLY A 42 20.38 16.86 -50.15
C GLY A 42 19.05 17.11 -49.42
N ARG A 43 18.46 18.30 -49.61
CA ARG A 43 17.05 18.56 -49.25
C ARG A 43 16.17 17.79 -50.23
N GLY A 44 15.36 16.86 -49.73
CA GLY A 44 14.29 16.20 -50.50
C GLY A 44 12.99 16.17 -49.70
N ARG A 45 12.17 17.23 -49.82
CA ARG A 45 10.77 17.21 -49.38
C ARG A 45 9.93 16.50 -50.44
N GLY A 46 9.55 15.25 -50.17
CA GLY A 46 8.55 14.53 -50.96
C GLY A 46 7.22 14.44 -50.21
N ARG A 47 6.22 15.24 -50.64
CA ARG A 47 4.82 15.03 -50.29
C ARG A 47 4.26 13.91 -51.18
N GLY A 48 3.79 12.83 -50.59
CA GLY A 48 3.02 11.79 -51.26
C GLY A 48 1.73 11.50 -50.49
N ARG A 49 0.60 11.97 -51.02
CA ARG A 49 -0.75 11.53 -50.64
C ARG A 49 -1.00 10.15 -51.26
N GLY A 50 -1.66 9.25 -50.52
CA GLY A 50 -2.59 8.31 -51.16
C GLY A 50 -2.65 6.89 -50.58
N ARG A 51 -3.90 6.51 -50.27
CA ARG A 51 -4.49 5.16 -50.24
C ARG A 51 -4.23 4.25 -49.03
N GLY A 52 -5.34 3.87 -48.41
CA GLY A 52 -5.54 2.49 -47.95
C GLY A 52 -6.25 2.36 -46.62
N PHE A 53 -7.57 2.56 -46.58
CA PHE A 53 -8.40 1.85 -45.60
C PHE A 53 -8.33 0.36 -45.95
N ARG A 54 -7.51 -0.40 -45.22
CA ARG A 54 -7.66 -1.87 -45.12
C ARG A 54 -7.92 -2.19 -43.66
N GLY A 55 -9.04 -2.89 -43.45
CA GLY A 55 -9.44 -3.41 -42.15
C GLY A 55 -8.31 -4.21 -41.52
N GLY A 56 -7.87 -3.77 -40.34
CA GLY A 56 -6.93 -4.50 -39.51
C GLY A 56 -7.68 -5.61 -38.80
N GLN A 57 -7.36 -6.84 -39.20
CA GLN A 57 -7.65 -8.07 -38.48
C GLN A 57 -7.38 -7.92 -36.98
N ASN A 58 -8.27 -8.49 -36.17
CA ASN A 58 -8.11 -8.66 -34.73
C ASN A 58 -6.78 -9.36 -34.43
N HIS A 59 -5.77 -8.57 -34.12
CA HIS A 59 -4.49 -9.07 -33.63
C HIS A 59 -4.57 -9.22 -32.12
N PHE A 60 -5.26 -10.27 -31.66
CA PHE A 60 -4.96 -10.86 -30.36
C PHE A 60 -3.59 -11.54 -30.49
N GLN A 61 -2.56 -10.72 -30.59
CA GLN A 61 -1.17 -11.16 -30.60
C GLN A 61 -0.89 -11.69 -29.21
N TYR A 62 -0.63 -12.99 -29.14
CA TYR A 62 -0.03 -13.66 -27.99
C TYR A 62 1.02 -12.74 -27.37
N ASP A 63 0.87 -12.50 -26.07
CA ASP A 63 1.69 -11.61 -25.25
C ASP A 63 3.12 -12.17 -25.16
N ASN A 64 3.88 -12.08 -26.26
CA ASN A 64 5.24 -12.58 -26.41
C ASN A 64 6.22 -11.52 -25.89
N ARG A 65 5.95 -11.00 -24.69
CA ARG A 65 6.91 -10.16 -23.98
C ARG A 65 8.06 -11.07 -23.52
N PRO A 66 9.33 -10.71 -23.79
CA PRO A 66 10.45 -11.46 -23.25
C PRO A 66 10.29 -11.57 -21.75
N ARG A 67 10.16 -12.80 -21.24
CA ARG A 67 10.23 -13.07 -19.80
C ARG A 67 11.59 -12.56 -19.35
N GLU A 68 11.61 -11.57 -18.46
CA GLU A 68 12.86 -11.06 -17.91
C GLU A 68 13.70 -12.25 -17.41
N PRO A 69 15.01 -12.27 -17.70
CA PRO A 69 15.87 -13.36 -17.27
C PRO A 69 15.74 -13.53 -15.74
N PRO A 70 15.76 -14.77 -15.23
CA PRO A 70 15.74 -15.01 -13.80
C PRO A 70 16.82 -14.18 -13.09
N ILE A 71 16.52 -13.69 -11.89
CA ILE A 71 17.48 -12.94 -11.07
C ILE A 71 18.72 -13.81 -10.87
N ASP A 72 19.89 -13.31 -11.30
CA ASP A 72 21.16 -13.94 -11.01
C ASP A 72 21.51 -13.69 -9.53
N ILE A 73 21.14 -14.66 -8.69
CA ILE A 73 21.29 -14.58 -7.24
C ILE A 73 22.78 -14.49 -6.85
N GLU A 74 23.66 -15.20 -7.56
CA GLU A 74 25.09 -15.18 -7.25
C GLU A 74 25.68 -13.81 -7.54
N LYS A 75 25.36 -13.22 -8.69
CA LYS A 75 25.73 -11.83 -9.00
C LYS A 75 25.13 -10.85 -7.98
N LEU A 76 23.87 -11.03 -7.58
CA LEU A 76 23.22 -10.17 -6.60
C LEU A 76 23.93 -10.23 -5.24
N LYS A 77 24.33 -11.41 -4.78
CA LYS A 77 25.07 -11.60 -3.51
C LYS A 77 26.45 -10.95 -3.51
N THR A 78 27.08 -10.76 -4.67
CA THR A 78 28.35 -10.02 -4.76
C THR A 78 28.20 -8.51 -4.53
N ASN A 79 26.97 -7.97 -4.59
CA ASN A 79 26.74 -6.55 -4.36
C ASN A 79 26.92 -6.21 -2.87
N PRO A 80 27.75 -5.22 -2.51
CA PRO A 80 27.95 -4.83 -1.11
C PRO A 80 26.67 -4.37 -0.40
N SER A 81 25.62 -3.96 -1.12
CA SER A 81 24.33 -3.61 -0.51
C SER A 81 23.47 -4.83 -0.14
N TYR A 82 23.74 -6.01 -0.70
CA TYR A 82 22.96 -7.23 -0.46
C TYR A 82 22.92 -7.64 1.03
N PRO A 83 24.05 -7.86 1.73
CA PRO A 83 24.01 -8.30 3.13
C PRO A 83 23.34 -7.28 4.06
N LEU A 84 23.42 -5.99 3.72
CA LEU A 84 22.71 -4.93 4.44
C LEU A 84 21.19 -5.09 4.30
N MET A 85 20.70 -5.27 3.07
CA MET A 85 19.27 -5.42 2.77
C MET A 85 18.71 -6.73 3.30
N GLU A 86 19.42 -7.84 3.09
CA GLU A 86 19.05 -9.15 3.64
C GLU A 86 18.96 -9.10 5.17
N GLY A 87 19.99 -8.54 5.82
CA GLY A 87 19.98 -8.38 7.26
C GLY A 87 18.86 -7.46 7.74
N PHE A 88 18.56 -6.38 7.02
CA PHE A 88 17.45 -5.48 7.34
C PHE A 88 16.10 -6.21 7.27
N LEU A 89 15.83 -6.93 6.18
CA LEU A 89 14.61 -7.73 6.02
C LEU A 89 14.46 -8.77 7.13
N GLY A 90 15.53 -9.50 7.46
CA GLY A 90 15.50 -10.52 8.49
C GLY A 90 15.18 -9.99 9.89
N ARG A 91 15.72 -8.82 10.27
CA ARG A 91 15.42 -8.19 11.58
C ARG A 91 14.02 -7.61 11.67
N ARG A 92 13.44 -7.24 10.52
CA ARG A 92 12.18 -6.53 10.41
C ARG A 92 11.01 -7.43 10.00
N TYR A 93 11.27 -8.71 9.84
CA TYR A 93 10.24 -9.68 9.53
C TYR A 93 9.77 -10.36 10.83
N ASP A 94 8.47 -10.29 11.07
CA ASP A 94 7.79 -11.02 12.13
C ASP A 94 7.07 -12.21 11.51
N ALA A 95 7.60 -13.41 11.76
CA ALA A 95 7.08 -14.66 11.24
C ALA A 95 5.72 -15.05 11.84
N ALA A 96 5.47 -14.71 13.11
CA ALA A 96 4.23 -15.07 13.79
C ALA A 96 3.03 -14.33 13.18
N ASN A 97 3.22 -13.05 12.89
CA ASN A 97 2.20 -12.20 12.28
C ASN A 97 2.31 -12.11 10.75
N LYS A 98 3.27 -12.83 10.14
CA LYS A 98 3.60 -12.75 8.70
C LYS A 98 3.73 -11.31 8.22
N LEU A 99 4.38 -10.49 9.04
CA LEU A 99 4.48 -9.05 8.90
C LEU A 99 5.88 -8.65 8.47
N LEU A 100 5.97 -7.97 7.34
CA LEU A 100 7.18 -7.28 6.92
C LEU A 100 7.12 -5.83 7.41
N ASN A 101 7.91 -5.50 8.44
CA ASN A 101 7.99 -4.17 9.01
C ASN A 101 8.95 -3.27 8.23
N LEU A 102 8.42 -2.41 7.38
CA LEU A 102 9.19 -1.39 6.68
C LEU A 102 8.93 -0.01 7.27
N SER A 103 8.58 0.11 8.56
CA SER A 103 8.33 1.40 9.20
C SER A 103 9.64 2.13 9.52
N THR A 104 9.59 3.46 9.52
CA THR A 104 10.67 4.35 10.01
C THR A 104 12.07 3.90 9.56
N ILE A 105 12.26 3.56 8.28
CA ILE A 105 13.46 2.89 7.76
C ILE A 105 14.73 3.67 8.09
N ILE A 106 14.65 4.99 8.01
CA ILE A 106 15.76 5.91 8.28
C ILE A 106 16.21 5.82 9.75
N SER A 107 15.40 5.32 10.67
CA SER A 107 15.80 5.11 12.08
C SER A 107 16.57 3.81 12.33
N ASP A 108 16.65 2.90 11.34
CA ASP A 108 17.38 1.65 11.50
C ASP A 108 18.89 1.92 11.60
N GLN A 109 19.50 1.52 12.72
CA GLN A 109 20.90 1.83 13.03
C GLN A 109 21.87 1.30 11.95
N LYS A 110 21.64 0.10 11.40
CA LYS A 110 22.54 -0.46 10.38
C LYS A 110 22.38 0.25 9.04
N ILE A 111 21.15 0.65 8.71
CA ILE A 111 20.88 1.45 7.51
C ILE A 111 21.51 2.85 7.63
N LEU A 112 21.40 3.49 8.79
CA LEU A 112 22.06 4.78 9.06
C LEU A 112 23.58 4.69 8.92
N GLN A 113 24.20 3.70 9.56
CA GLN A 113 25.65 3.47 9.51
C GLN A 113 26.16 3.19 8.10
N SER A 114 25.33 2.61 7.22
CA SER A 114 25.72 2.36 5.83
C SER A 114 25.87 3.62 4.99
N GLY A 115 25.37 4.78 5.45
CA GLY A 115 25.36 6.02 4.69
C GLY A 115 24.43 6.00 3.46
N MET A 116 23.59 4.98 3.28
CA MET A 116 22.77 4.79 2.08
C MET A 116 21.67 5.85 1.88
N PHE A 117 21.32 6.60 2.93
CA PHE A 117 20.36 7.70 2.89
C PHE A 117 21.04 9.08 2.90
N SER A 118 22.37 9.14 2.74
CA SER A 118 23.12 10.41 2.66
C SER A 118 22.91 11.18 1.35
N THR A 119 22.49 10.49 0.28
CA THR A 119 22.24 11.09 -1.03
C THR A 119 20.87 10.71 -1.57
N GLU A 120 20.22 11.65 -2.26
CA GLU A 120 18.90 11.44 -2.86
C GLU A 120 18.92 10.30 -3.90
N GLY A 121 20.02 10.16 -4.64
CA GLY A 121 20.19 9.10 -5.63
C GLY A 121 20.23 7.70 -5.02
N ALA A 122 20.89 7.53 -3.88
CA ALA A 122 20.94 6.27 -3.15
C ALA A 122 19.58 5.92 -2.52
N GLN A 123 18.88 6.92 -1.94
CA GLN A 123 17.53 6.75 -1.40
C GLN A 123 16.54 6.25 -2.47
N LYS A 124 16.58 6.82 -3.69
CA LYS A 124 15.71 6.38 -4.81
C LYS A 124 15.96 4.93 -5.23
N LYS A 125 17.19 4.43 -5.07
CA LYS A 125 17.58 3.06 -5.44
C LYS A 125 17.36 2.06 -4.30
N PHE A 126 17.20 2.53 -3.06
CA PHE A 126 17.04 1.69 -1.88
C PHE A 126 15.85 0.73 -2.01
N PHE A 127 14.65 1.25 -2.21
CA PHE A 127 13.44 0.43 -2.27
C PHE A 127 13.45 -0.59 -3.42
N PRO A 128 13.79 -0.20 -4.66
CA PRO A 128 13.92 -1.17 -5.75
C PRO A 128 14.92 -2.29 -5.45
N ALA A 129 16.08 -1.95 -4.90
CA ALA A 129 17.08 -2.95 -4.53
C ALA A 129 16.58 -3.87 -3.40
N LEU A 130 15.88 -3.30 -2.40
CA LEU A 130 15.25 -4.07 -1.32
C LEU A 130 14.24 -5.10 -1.88
N MET A 131 13.41 -4.70 -2.85
CA MET A 131 12.44 -5.61 -3.47
C MET A 131 13.12 -6.72 -4.27
N ILE A 132 14.23 -6.44 -4.95
CA ILE A 132 15.02 -7.47 -5.66
C ILE A 132 15.59 -8.48 -4.65
N VAL A 133 16.06 -8.03 -3.48
CA VAL A 133 16.54 -8.93 -2.41
C VAL A 133 15.39 -9.76 -1.84
N CYS A 134 14.20 -9.17 -1.63
CA CYS A 134 13.01 -9.92 -1.26
C CYS A 134 12.70 -11.05 -2.26
N ASP A 135 12.78 -10.78 -3.56
CA ASP A 135 12.54 -11.78 -4.61
C ASP A 135 13.62 -12.87 -4.65
N ALA A 136 14.86 -12.55 -4.31
CA ALA A 136 15.93 -13.53 -4.22
C ALA A 136 15.75 -14.48 -3.01
N ILE A 137 15.24 -13.97 -1.89
CA ILE A 137 14.93 -14.74 -0.68
C ILE A 137 13.65 -15.57 -0.90
N LEU A 138 12.58 -14.92 -1.38
CA LEU A 138 11.26 -15.52 -1.63
C LEU A 138 11.05 -15.71 -3.13
N LYS A 139 11.67 -16.78 -3.66
CA LYS A 139 11.81 -17.02 -5.11
C LYS A 139 10.47 -17.22 -5.84
N THR A 140 9.51 -17.85 -5.18
CA THR A 140 8.22 -18.20 -5.78
C THR A 140 7.12 -17.30 -5.24
N GLN A 141 6.07 -17.10 -6.04
CA GLN A 141 4.88 -16.38 -5.60
C GLN A 141 4.24 -17.05 -4.39
N GLU A 142 4.16 -18.38 -4.39
CA GLU A 142 3.65 -19.16 -3.26
C GLU A 142 4.44 -18.93 -1.97
N ALA A 143 5.78 -18.89 -2.05
CA ALA A 143 6.61 -18.60 -0.88
C ALA A 143 6.33 -17.19 -0.33
N LYS A 144 6.13 -16.19 -1.20
CA LYS A 144 5.75 -14.82 -0.77
C LYS A 144 4.37 -14.78 -0.13
N GLU A 145 3.42 -15.51 -0.68
CA GLU A 145 2.06 -15.62 -0.15
C GLU A 145 2.04 -16.31 1.21
N GLN A 146 2.82 -17.37 1.39
CA GLN A 146 2.91 -18.05 2.67
C GLN A 146 3.65 -17.21 3.73
N ALA A 147 4.67 -16.46 3.34
CA ALA A 147 5.53 -15.72 4.25
C ALA A 147 4.95 -14.34 4.65
N ILE A 148 4.37 -13.59 3.72
CA ILE A 148 4.04 -12.17 3.95
C ILE A 148 2.57 -11.92 3.64
N HIS A 149 1.79 -11.65 4.69
CA HIS A 149 0.39 -11.21 4.60
C HIS A 149 0.23 -9.73 4.92
N SER A 150 1.15 -9.19 5.72
CA SER A 150 1.06 -7.83 6.27
C SER A 150 2.31 -7.03 5.94
N VAL A 151 2.15 -5.76 5.58
CA VAL A 151 3.26 -4.81 5.36
C VAL A 151 2.93 -3.50 6.06
N THR A 152 3.85 -2.97 6.85
CA THR A 152 3.77 -1.58 7.34
C THR A 152 4.85 -0.73 6.68
N LEU A 153 4.45 0.45 6.21
CA LEU A 153 5.31 1.51 5.69
C LEU A 153 5.17 2.79 6.54
N SER A 154 4.72 2.66 7.79
CA SER A 154 4.42 3.81 8.62
C SER A 154 5.66 4.62 8.98
N GLY A 155 5.49 5.93 9.21
CA GLY A 155 6.58 6.77 9.73
C GLY A 155 7.76 6.97 8.77
N ASN A 156 7.57 6.78 7.46
CA ASN A 156 8.65 6.91 6.47
C ASN A 156 8.70 8.29 5.80
N ASN A 157 7.86 9.24 6.23
CA ASN A 157 7.76 10.57 5.65
C ASN A 157 7.51 10.53 4.12
N LEU A 158 6.74 9.55 3.65
CA LEU A 158 6.42 9.42 2.23
C LEU A 158 5.46 10.53 1.80
N GLN A 159 5.87 11.33 0.83
CA GLN A 159 5.01 12.34 0.23
C GLN A 159 4.09 11.77 -0.85
N ASN A 160 4.45 10.61 -1.42
CA ASN A 160 3.73 9.88 -2.44
C ASN A 160 4.24 8.44 -2.57
N THR A 161 3.53 7.63 -3.36
CA THR A 161 3.83 6.21 -3.54
C THR A 161 4.96 5.90 -4.51
N HIS A 162 5.60 6.89 -5.18
CA HIS A 162 6.58 6.61 -6.24
C HIS A 162 7.83 5.89 -5.72
N ALA A 163 8.36 6.32 -4.56
CA ALA A 163 9.57 5.72 -3.97
C ALA A 163 9.38 4.24 -3.61
N VAL A 164 8.14 3.87 -3.25
CA VAL A 164 7.77 2.52 -2.81
C VAL A 164 6.94 1.77 -3.85
N TYR A 165 6.82 2.31 -5.08
CA TYR A 165 5.84 1.85 -6.06
C TYR A 165 5.97 0.35 -6.36
N GLN A 166 7.21 -0.16 -6.40
CA GLN A 166 7.49 -1.56 -6.69
C GLN A 166 6.85 -2.52 -5.70
N LEU A 167 6.52 -2.11 -4.47
CA LEU A 167 5.83 -2.96 -3.49
C LEU A 167 4.58 -3.62 -4.10
N CYS A 168 3.81 -2.88 -4.90
CA CYS A 168 2.60 -3.40 -5.54
C CYS A 168 2.85 -4.42 -6.66
N ASN A 169 4.09 -4.53 -7.15
CA ASN A 169 4.50 -5.52 -8.15
C ASN A 169 4.91 -6.84 -7.47
N HIS A 170 5.56 -6.77 -6.31
CA HIS A 170 6.11 -7.94 -5.62
C HIS A 170 5.15 -8.53 -4.59
N PHE A 171 4.35 -7.70 -3.94
CA PHE A 171 3.49 -8.06 -2.80
C PHE A 171 2.03 -7.70 -3.05
N ARG A 172 1.51 -7.97 -4.25
CA ARG A 172 0.12 -7.68 -4.62
C ARG A 172 -0.94 -8.51 -3.86
N HIS A 173 -0.50 -9.59 -3.22
CA HIS A 173 -1.35 -10.57 -2.51
C HIS A 173 -1.61 -10.19 -1.05
N ILE A 174 -0.91 -9.20 -0.50
CA ILE A 174 -1.04 -8.82 0.91
C ILE A 174 -2.47 -8.43 1.27
N GLN A 175 -2.82 -8.70 2.52
CA GLN A 175 -4.14 -8.45 3.10
C GLN A 175 -4.12 -7.24 4.04
N ASN A 176 -2.99 -6.98 4.71
CA ASN A 176 -2.86 -5.88 5.65
C ASN A 176 -1.81 -4.88 5.17
N LEU A 177 -2.19 -3.61 5.10
CA LEU A 177 -1.30 -2.53 4.70
C LEU A 177 -1.44 -1.35 5.68
N ASP A 178 -0.30 -0.89 6.21
CA ASP A 178 -0.24 0.29 7.05
C ASP A 178 0.59 1.38 6.38
N LEU A 179 -0.04 2.53 6.17
CA LEU A 179 0.49 3.75 5.54
C LEU A 179 0.45 4.96 6.49
N SER A 180 0.13 4.76 7.76
CA SER A 180 0.01 5.83 8.76
C SER A 180 1.32 6.60 8.98
N ASN A 181 1.22 7.77 9.59
CA ASN A 181 2.36 8.61 9.93
C ASN A 181 3.28 8.92 8.73
N ASN A 182 2.69 9.17 7.56
CA ASN A 182 3.40 9.59 6.36
C ASN A 182 3.04 11.04 6.00
N ALA A 183 3.68 11.59 4.97
CA ALA A 183 3.49 12.99 4.57
C ALA A 183 2.59 13.13 3.33
N PHE A 184 1.55 12.31 3.23
CA PHE A 184 0.63 12.35 2.10
C PHE A 184 -0.30 13.58 2.22
N ALA A 185 -0.02 14.63 1.45
CA ALA A 185 -0.82 15.86 1.52
C ALA A 185 -2.24 15.70 0.95
N THR A 186 -2.41 14.86 -0.07
CA THR A 186 -3.69 14.61 -0.75
C THR A 186 -3.78 13.17 -1.22
N LEU A 187 -5.00 12.71 -1.53
CA LEU A 187 -5.22 11.39 -2.14
C LEU A 187 -4.46 11.18 -3.46
N ASP A 188 -4.11 12.25 -4.19
CA ASP A 188 -3.34 12.15 -5.43
C ASP A 188 -1.99 11.46 -5.24
N ALA A 189 -1.40 11.59 -4.05
CA ALA A 189 -0.15 10.94 -3.66
C ALA A 189 -0.22 9.40 -3.75
N LEU A 190 -1.42 8.84 -3.59
CA LEU A 190 -1.70 7.41 -3.55
C LEU A 190 -2.29 6.87 -4.86
N LYS A 191 -2.75 7.75 -5.77
CA LYS A 191 -3.36 7.37 -7.06
C LYS A 191 -2.58 6.32 -7.88
N PRO A 192 -1.23 6.31 -7.90
CA PRO A 192 -0.48 5.26 -8.60
C PRO A 192 -0.82 3.82 -8.14
N TRP A 193 -1.32 3.66 -6.92
CA TRP A 193 -1.72 2.38 -6.34
C TRP A 193 -3.20 2.02 -6.51
N LYS A 194 -4.01 2.91 -7.10
CA LYS A 194 -5.42 2.67 -7.37
C LYS A 194 -5.59 1.36 -8.17
N GLY A 195 -6.32 0.40 -7.58
CA GLY A 195 -6.63 -0.89 -8.18
C GLY A 195 -5.47 -1.90 -8.25
N ARG A 196 -4.33 -1.65 -7.59
CA ARG A 196 -3.17 -2.56 -7.55
C ARG A 196 -3.30 -3.61 -6.44
N PHE A 197 -3.56 -3.17 -5.22
CA PHE A 197 -3.68 -4.01 -4.02
C PHE A 197 -5.11 -4.54 -3.84
N ARG A 198 -5.56 -5.39 -4.75
CA ARG A 198 -6.96 -5.88 -4.77
C ARG A 198 -7.31 -6.83 -3.62
N ASN A 199 -6.31 -7.35 -2.92
CA ASN A 199 -6.48 -8.30 -1.82
C ASN A 199 -6.37 -7.67 -0.42
N VAL A 200 -6.11 -6.36 -0.34
CA VAL A 200 -6.06 -5.68 0.96
C VAL A 200 -7.46 -5.67 1.59
N GLU A 201 -7.52 -6.20 2.80
CA GLU A 201 -8.69 -6.27 3.67
C GLU A 201 -8.58 -5.25 4.80
N HIS A 202 -7.39 -4.99 5.33
CA HIS A 202 -7.16 -4.01 6.39
C HIS A 202 -6.18 -2.92 5.93
N LEU A 203 -6.61 -1.66 6.01
CA LEU A 203 -5.81 -0.49 5.70
C LEU A 203 -5.77 0.46 6.88
N ILE A 204 -4.56 0.91 7.25
CA ILE A 204 -4.34 2.02 8.18
C ILE A 204 -3.72 3.17 7.39
N ILE A 205 -4.29 4.37 7.47
CA ILE A 205 -3.84 5.57 6.77
C ILE A 205 -4.29 6.85 7.47
N ASP A 206 -3.50 7.92 7.36
CA ASP A 206 -3.85 9.22 7.93
C ASP A 206 -5.05 9.85 7.18
N SER A 207 -5.82 10.68 7.89
CA SER A 207 -6.97 11.39 7.31
C SER A 207 -6.54 12.45 6.30
N PHE A 208 -7.31 12.61 5.22
CA PHE A 208 -7.09 13.66 4.22
C PHE A 208 -8.03 14.85 4.42
N PRO A 209 -7.62 16.07 4.03
CA PRO A 209 -8.46 17.27 4.16
C PRO A 209 -9.63 17.30 3.15
N SER A 210 -9.58 16.49 2.10
CA SER A 210 -10.66 16.40 1.12
C SER A 210 -11.88 15.68 1.71
N PRO A 211 -13.12 16.17 1.47
CA PRO A 211 -14.33 15.47 1.90
C PRO A 211 -14.45 14.11 1.20
N ASN A 212 -15.09 13.15 1.87
CA ASN A 212 -15.38 11.80 1.36
C ASN A 212 -14.13 11.03 0.88
N TRP A 213 -12.96 11.33 1.44
CA TRP A 213 -11.73 10.65 1.05
C TRP A 213 -11.78 9.15 1.37
N GLU A 214 -12.52 8.77 2.42
CA GLU A 214 -12.76 7.40 2.84
C GLU A 214 -13.49 6.62 1.74
N GLU A 215 -14.56 7.18 1.17
CA GLU A 215 -15.33 6.56 0.09
C GLU A 215 -14.46 6.35 -1.15
N GLU A 216 -13.62 7.34 -1.49
CA GLU A 216 -12.68 7.21 -2.59
C GLU A 216 -11.66 6.10 -2.33
N ILE A 217 -11.08 6.01 -1.13
CA ILE A 217 -10.17 4.93 -0.73
C ILE A 217 -10.87 3.57 -0.78
N ILE A 218 -12.06 3.43 -0.20
CA ILE A 218 -12.84 2.19 -0.22
C ILE A 218 -13.07 1.71 -1.67
N SER A 219 -13.31 2.64 -2.60
CA SER A 219 -13.49 2.31 -4.02
C SER A 219 -12.22 1.74 -4.70
N TRP A 220 -11.03 2.02 -4.17
CA TRP A 220 -9.76 1.56 -4.74
C TRP A 220 -9.36 0.15 -4.27
N PHE A 221 -9.83 -0.25 -3.08
CA PHE A 221 -9.52 -1.51 -2.43
C PHE A 221 -10.79 -2.39 -2.35
N PRO A 222 -11.07 -3.18 -3.41
CA PRO A 222 -12.35 -3.88 -3.56
C PRO A 222 -12.58 -5.02 -2.55
N LYS A 223 -11.63 -5.33 -1.68
CA LYS A 223 -11.79 -6.29 -0.57
C LYS A 223 -11.60 -5.65 0.81
N LEU A 224 -11.51 -4.31 0.88
CA LEU A 224 -11.31 -3.60 2.14
C LEU A 224 -12.50 -3.84 3.06
N LYS A 225 -12.20 -4.34 4.26
CA LYS A 225 -13.13 -4.63 5.35
C LYS A 225 -12.94 -3.67 6.51
N ILE A 226 -11.69 -3.33 6.83
CA ILE A 226 -11.33 -2.45 7.94
C ILE A 226 -10.49 -1.29 7.42
N LEU A 227 -10.93 -0.06 7.66
CA LEU A 227 -10.20 1.17 7.40
C LEU A 227 -10.01 1.92 8.72
N ASN A 228 -8.77 2.11 9.16
CA ASN A 228 -8.44 2.81 10.41
C ASN A 228 -9.18 2.26 11.64
N GLY A 229 -9.36 0.93 11.70
CA GLY A 229 -10.13 0.26 12.75
C GLY A 229 -11.64 0.23 12.52
N ASN A 230 -12.17 1.01 11.58
CA ASN A 230 -13.61 1.06 11.28
C ASN A 230 -13.99 -0.01 10.25
N GLN A 231 -15.06 -0.76 10.52
CA GLN A 231 -15.61 -1.71 9.55
C GLN A 231 -16.30 -0.96 8.40
N VAL A 232 -15.79 -1.14 7.19
CA VAL A 232 -16.30 -0.50 5.95
C VAL A 232 -16.98 -1.49 5.00
N ARG A 233 -16.80 -2.79 5.25
CA ARG A 233 -17.49 -3.86 4.53
C ARG A 233 -17.77 -5.03 5.47
N PRO A 234 -18.97 -5.62 5.45
CA PRO A 234 -19.26 -6.82 6.23
C PRO A 234 -18.44 -8.01 5.75
N ASP A 235 -18.12 -8.94 6.65
CA ASP A 235 -17.56 -10.23 6.29
C ASP A 235 -18.60 -11.05 5.53
N GLY A 236 -18.39 -11.22 4.22
CA GLY A 236 -19.25 -12.02 3.37
C GLY A 236 -18.53 -13.25 2.82
N PRO A 237 -19.23 -14.40 2.64
CA PRO A 237 -18.71 -15.48 1.82
C PRO A 237 -18.69 -15.03 0.35
N ALA A 238 -17.60 -15.30 -0.37
CA ALA A 238 -17.40 -14.85 -1.74
C ALA A 238 -18.39 -15.52 -2.72
N GLY A 239 -19.13 -14.71 -3.49
CA GLY A 239 -19.86 -15.12 -4.70
C GLY A 239 -20.53 -13.92 -5.40
N PRO A 240 -20.50 -13.80 -6.74
CA PRO A 240 -20.78 -12.55 -7.44
C PRO A 240 -22.28 -12.37 -7.70
N ALA A 241 -22.82 -11.20 -7.37
CA ALA A 241 -24.10 -10.74 -7.89
C ALA A 241 -23.90 -9.38 -8.58
N ALA A 242 -23.49 -9.46 -9.85
CA ALA A 242 -23.84 -8.43 -10.81
C ALA A 242 -25.19 -8.81 -11.41
N ALA A 243 -26.25 -8.06 -11.07
CA ALA A 243 -27.26 -7.54 -12.02
C ALA A 243 -28.54 -7.10 -11.31
N ALA A 244 -28.86 -5.82 -11.54
CA ALA A 244 -30.19 -5.27 -11.79
C ALA A 244 -31.19 -5.00 -10.65
N ALA A 245 -31.64 -3.74 -10.68
CA ALA A 245 -33.02 -3.26 -10.52
C ALA A 245 -33.59 -2.97 -9.11
N ASN A 246 -33.47 -1.69 -8.74
CA ASN A 246 -34.54 -0.75 -8.35
C ASN A 246 -35.84 -1.26 -7.66
N ALA A 247 -36.09 -0.62 -6.51
CA ALA A 247 -37.37 -0.18 -5.92
C ALA A 247 -38.22 -1.13 -5.03
N GLN A 248 -38.62 -0.54 -3.89
CA GLN A 248 -39.82 -0.76 -3.03
C GLN A 248 -39.67 -1.55 -1.71
N GLN A 249 -39.56 -0.82 -0.58
CA GLN A 249 -40.56 -0.68 0.53
C GLN A 249 -41.55 -1.87 0.73
N ILE A 250 -41.88 -2.47 1.89
CA ILE A 250 -41.95 -2.12 3.35
C ILE A 250 -41.97 -3.46 4.21
N PRO A 251 -42.29 -3.54 5.54
CA PRO A 251 -41.41 -4.02 6.63
C PRO A 251 -41.95 -5.25 7.42
N PRO A 252 -41.61 -5.40 8.73
CA PRO A 252 -40.86 -6.52 9.31
C PRO A 252 -41.73 -7.76 9.60
N HIS A 253 -41.16 -8.91 9.98
CA HIS A 253 -41.65 -9.79 11.05
C HIS A 253 -40.54 -10.79 11.43
N ALA A 254 -40.42 -11.03 12.73
CA ALA A 254 -39.40 -11.82 13.39
C ALA A 254 -39.40 -13.29 12.95
N ASN A 255 -38.21 -13.88 12.89
CA ASN A 255 -37.94 -15.15 13.57
C ASN A 255 -36.44 -15.43 13.63
N ASN A 256 -35.94 -15.50 14.86
CA ASN A 256 -34.70 -16.15 15.19
C ASN A 256 -34.79 -17.63 14.80
N THR A 257 -33.75 -18.16 14.15
CA THR A 257 -33.18 -19.45 14.54
C THR A 257 -31.70 -19.49 14.12
N PRO A 258 -30.80 -19.96 14.99
CA PRO A 258 -29.37 -19.77 14.86
C PRO A 258 -28.72 -20.92 14.09
N THR A 259 -27.71 -20.63 13.28
CA THR A 259 -26.75 -21.65 12.80
C THR A 259 -25.33 -21.17 13.08
N PRO A 260 -24.41 -22.04 13.57
CA PRO A 260 -23.25 -21.63 14.36
C PRO A 260 -21.93 -21.55 13.56
N ALA A 261 -20.95 -20.87 14.19
CA ALA A 261 -19.53 -20.67 13.83
C ALA A 261 -19.25 -19.61 12.74
N MET A 262 -18.66 -18.43 13.00
CA MET A 262 -17.61 -18.07 13.97
C MET A 262 -17.87 -16.70 14.63
N PRO A 263 -18.25 -16.65 15.91
CA PRO A 263 -18.30 -15.41 16.70
C PRO A 263 -17.12 -15.28 17.70
N ASP A 264 -16.26 -16.32 17.81
CA ASP A 264 -15.32 -16.47 18.93
C ASP A 264 -14.20 -15.42 18.98
N ALA A 265 -13.60 -15.02 17.86
CA ALA A 265 -12.43 -14.13 17.91
C ALA A 265 -12.77 -12.69 18.34
N GLU A 266 -13.90 -12.18 17.87
CA GLU A 266 -14.37 -10.83 18.23
C GLU A 266 -15.01 -10.83 19.62
N GLN A 267 -15.77 -11.88 19.98
CA GLN A 267 -16.30 -12.02 21.34
C GLN A 267 -15.19 -12.21 22.37
N GLN A 268 -14.15 -12.99 22.06
CA GLN A 268 -12.98 -13.14 22.94
C GLN A 268 -12.24 -11.82 23.11
N ARG A 269 -12.03 -11.06 22.02
CA ARG A 269 -11.38 -9.75 22.11
C ARG A 269 -12.19 -8.76 22.95
N ARG A 270 -13.53 -8.75 22.79
CA ARG A 270 -14.44 -7.95 23.63
C ARG A 270 -14.42 -8.42 25.08
N GLU A 271 -14.38 -9.72 25.33
CA GLU A 271 -14.33 -10.30 26.67
C GLU A 271 -13.01 -10.00 27.38
N GLU A 272 -11.88 -10.03 26.67
CA GLU A 272 -10.58 -9.59 27.18
C GLU A 272 -10.58 -8.10 27.55
N MET A 273 -11.18 -7.24 26.72
CA MET A 273 -11.32 -5.81 27.01
C MET A 273 -12.20 -5.55 28.23
N ILE A 274 -13.31 -6.29 28.36
CA ILE A 274 -14.20 -6.21 29.52
C ILE A 274 -13.44 -6.59 30.78
N LEU A 275 -12.70 -7.71 30.78
CA LEU A 275 -11.90 -8.15 31.92
C LEU A 275 -10.82 -7.13 32.31
N TYR A 276 -10.18 -6.50 31.32
CA TYR A 276 -9.19 -5.45 31.57
C TYR A 276 -9.82 -4.23 32.26
N VAL A 277 -10.95 -3.72 31.73
CA VAL A 277 -11.65 -2.57 32.33
C VAL A 277 -12.17 -2.89 33.72
N GLN A 278 -12.74 -4.08 33.94
CA GLN A 278 -13.17 -4.52 35.26
C GLN A 278 -12.01 -4.53 36.26
N ARG A 279 -10.83 -5.00 35.85
CA ARG A 279 -9.63 -5.04 36.71
C ARG A 279 -9.12 -3.64 37.08
N GLU A 280 -9.11 -2.71 36.13
CA GLU A 280 -8.56 -1.36 36.34
C GLU A 280 -9.53 -0.43 37.09
N THR A 281 -10.84 -0.60 36.89
CA THR A 281 -11.86 0.33 37.42
C THR A 281 -12.66 -0.23 38.58
N ASN A 282 -12.53 -1.53 38.85
CA ASN A 282 -13.35 -2.31 39.79
C ASN A 282 -14.87 -2.24 39.52
N LEU A 283 -15.26 -2.01 38.27
CA LEU A 283 -16.66 -2.00 37.86
C LEU A 283 -17.24 -3.42 37.68
N THR A 284 -18.55 -3.54 37.85
CA THR A 284 -19.32 -4.73 37.45
C THR A 284 -19.30 -4.89 35.93
N ARG A 285 -19.57 -6.11 35.45
CA ARG A 285 -19.45 -6.47 34.02
C ARG A 285 -20.33 -5.59 33.13
N ASP A 286 -21.55 -5.32 33.57
CA ASP A 286 -22.53 -4.56 32.79
C ASP A 286 -22.12 -3.10 32.62
N TYR A 287 -21.52 -2.50 33.66
CA TYR A 287 -21.00 -1.13 33.60
C TYR A 287 -19.70 -1.03 32.81
N ALA A 288 -18.83 -2.05 32.90
CA ALA A 288 -17.63 -2.13 32.06
C ALA A 288 -17.99 -2.22 30.56
N ILE A 289 -19.04 -2.98 30.21
CA ILE A 289 -19.58 -3.03 28.84
C ILE A 289 -20.08 -1.65 28.42
N GLN A 290 -20.88 -0.97 29.24
CA GLN A 290 -21.38 0.38 28.91
C GLN A 290 -20.26 1.40 28.70
N CYS A 291 -19.21 1.38 29.52
CA CYS A 291 -18.04 2.25 29.35
C CYS A 291 -17.30 1.94 28.05
N LEU A 292 -17.13 0.66 27.72
CA LEU A 292 -16.51 0.23 26.46
C LEU A 292 -17.38 0.62 25.27
N GLU A 293 -18.70 0.44 25.30
CA GLU A 293 -19.60 0.85 24.22
C GLU A 293 -19.61 2.36 24.00
N ALA A 294 -19.68 3.15 25.07
CA ALA A 294 -19.60 4.60 25.00
C ALA A 294 -18.23 5.08 24.48
N GLY A 295 -17.17 4.36 24.83
CA GLY A 295 -15.80 4.56 24.33
C GLY A 295 -15.50 3.88 23.00
N GLN A 296 -16.51 3.44 22.23
CA GLN A 296 -16.35 2.77 20.93
C GLN A 296 -15.37 1.57 20.96
N TRP A 297 -15.41 0.79 22.04
CA TRP A 297 -14.51 -0.34 22.33
C TRP A 297 -13.03 0.04 22.33
N ASN A 298 -12.70 1.29 22.66
CA ASN A 298 -11.35 1.76 22.88
C ASN A 298 -11.10 1.90 24.39
N ILE A 299 -10.11 1.17 24.91
CA ILE A 299 -9.77 1.13 26.34
C ILE A 299 -9.40 2.52 26.88
N GLU A 300 -8.69 3.33 26.12
CA GLU A 300 -8.26 4.67 26.54
C GLU A 300 -9.45 5.64 26.63
N GLN A 301 -10.34 5.59 25.63
CA GLN A 301 -11.56 6.42 25.63
C GLN A 301 -12.55 5.97 26.70
N ALA A 302 -12.73 4.66 26.87
CA ALA A 302 -13.55 4.08 27.92
C ALA A 302 -13.03 4.48 29.31
N GLY A 303 -11.71 4.45 29.52
CA GLY A 303 -11.08 4.90 30.76
C GLY A 303 -11.28 6.40 31.03
N ALA A 304 -11.17 7.24 29.99
CA ALA A 304 -11.44 8.67 30.11
C ALA A 304 -12.91 8.99 30.45
N LEU A 305 -13.85 8.26 29.82
CA LEU A 305 -15.28 8.37 30.12
C LEU A 305 -15.62 7.88 31.52
N PHE A 306 -15.00 6.78 31.96
CA PHE A 306 -15.11 6.31 33.34
C PHE A 306 -14.58 7.35 34.34
N ALA A 307 -13.40 7.95 34.08
CA ALA A 307 -12.84 8.96 34.97
C ALA A 307 -13.78 10.17 35.15
N GLN A 308 -14.54 10.53 34.12
CA GLN A 308 -15.56 11.59 34.18
C GLN A 308 -16.82 11.14 34.93
N SER A 309 -17.30 9.90 34.70
CA SER A 309 -18.51 9.38 35.34
C SER A 309 -18.28 8.80 36.74
N ARG A 310 -17.02 8.63 37.17
CA ARG A 310 -16.62 8.01 38.45
C ARG A 310 -17.37 8.59 39.65
N ASN A 311 -17.57 9.91 39.67
CA ASN A 311 -18.23 10.62 40.79
C ASN A 311 -19.77 10.56 40.72
N SER A 312 -20.34 10.06 39.62
CA SER A 312 -21.79 9.93 39.40
C SER A 312 -22.28 8.49 39.35
N LEU A 313 -21.39 7.50 39.47
CA LEU A 313 -21.75 6.08 39.39
C LEU A 313 -22.34 5.59 40.73
N PRO A 314 -23.45 4.83 40.70
CA PRO A 314 -24.05 4.28 41.90
C PRO A 314 -23.14 3.23 42.56
N PRO A 315 -23.31 2.95 43.88
CA PRO A 315 -22.51 1.94 44.58
C PRO A 315 -22.59 0.55 43.94
N GLU A 316 -23.71 0.24 43.29
CA GLU A 316 -23.99 -1.01 42.57
C GLU A 316 -23.14 -1.17 41.29
N ALA A 317 -22.52 -0.09 40.80
CA ALA A 317 -21.65 -0.13 39.64
C ALA A 317 -20.29 -0.76 39.96
N TYR A 318 -19.90 -0.88 41.23
CA TYR A 318 -18.62 -1.42 41.65
C TYR A 318 -18.76 -2.84 42.23
N ASN A 319 -17.78 -3.70 41.93
CA ASN A 319 -17.69 -4.99 42.61
C ASN A 319 -17.17 -4.75 44.05
N ASN A 320 -18.02 -5.06 45.03
CA ASN A 320 -17.70 -5.01 46.47
C ASN A 320 -16.64 -6.03 46.86
#